data_AF-A0A3L7SCS6-F1
#
_entry.id   AF-A0A3L7SCS6-F1
#
_cell.length_a   1.000
_cell.length_b   1.000
_cell.length_c   1.000
_cell.angle_alpha   90.00
_cell.angle_beta   90.00
_cell.angle_gamma   90.00
#
_symmetry.space_group_name_H-M   'P 1'
#
loop_
_entity.id
_entity.type
_entity.pdbx_description
1 polymer ?
#
loop_
_entity_poly.entity_id
_entity_poly.type
_entity_poly.pdbx_seq_one_letter_code
_entity_poly.pdbx_strand_id
1 'polypeptide(L)'
;MNPVLARIPAAALGACLGASLLLAGAARAAAADARVIYMVIQTEPTTTLSEVKQKFESARKGTTGCTFKDMVVEPVDAETYLVLRSVLTRGTGAKRDGSAATKAALIEPLQGEDGSWSINLGSAYGYMDSATVVADAGDGKGEKTLEVGVGVANPDGFDLRFHSPGTYVLKLPKGRPPRSIRFEVTEDDGVKTNKREVSQAWPNVGRCYLVTLNDIVGNEALLFESLRDPKKVGNPIKELQPASLMVASFIEVLGKRVSIVDGKLVFDFPKPRNVEPKRLWVLFPLNGEQLARERESIEAILAQEDGFKKLPDVIRKGIRKGALRPDSPAGWVELPLVGDRFTARSELDVEGWKKQLGAQANAVGDNALLVYEFEGTDGEKLPLKMTEGYMVPDRIGEWVSELRAME
;
A
#
# COMPACT_ATOMS: atom_id res chain seq x y z
N MET A 1 -83.16 2.87 20.53
CA MET A 1 -82.68 1.57 20.02
C MET A 1 -83.02 1.48 18.55
N ASN A 2 -82.01 1.69 17.70
CA ASN A 2 -81.90 1.35 16.27
C ASN A 2 -80.65 2.07 15.74
N PRO A 3 -79.53 1.39 15.47
CA PRO A 3 -78.43 1.98 14.75
C PRO A 3 -78.64 1.78 13.24
N VAL A 4 -78.57 2.88 12.51
CA VAL A 4 -78.60 2.93 11.04
C VAL A 4 -77.29 2.35 10.51
N LEU A 5 -77.41 1.22 9.81
CA LEU A 5 -76.35 0.57 9.04
C LEU A 5 -76.02 1.40 7.79
N ALA A 6 -74.86 2.05 7.80
CA ALA A 6 -74.25 2.60 6.58
C ALA A 6 -73.55 1.47 5.82
N ARG A 7 -74.02 1.19 4.60
CA ARG A 7 -73.41 0.27 3.63
C ARG A 7 -72.13 0.91 3.08
N ILE A 8 -71.00 0.24 3.26
CA ILE A 8 -69.73 0.55 2.56
C ILE A 8 -69.76 -0.22 1.22
N PRO A 9 -69.52 0.43 0.07
CA PRO A 9 -69.35 -0.28 -1.19
C PRO A 9 -67.97 -0.93 -1.25
N ALA A 10 -67.94 -2.21 -1.64
CA ALA A 10 -66.75 -2.94 -2.00
C ALA A 10 -66.19 -2.41 -3.33
N ALA A 11 -65.01 -1.80 -3.31
CA ALA A 11 -64.21 -1.57 -4.50
C ALA A 11 -62.71 -1.47 -4.15
N ALA A 12 -61.91 -2.24 -4.89
CA ALA A 12 -60.47 -2.09 -5.11
C ALA A 12 -59.49 -2.46 -3.97
N LEU A 13 -59.49 -3.74 -3.58
CA LEU A 13 -58.23 -4.42 -3.23
C LEU A 13 -57.60 -4.90 -4.56
N GLY A 14 -56.66 -4.12 -5.09
CA GLY A 14 -56.08 -4.39 -6.40
C GLY A 14 -54.90 -3.47 -6.72
N ALA A 15 -53.94 -3.36 -5.82
CA ALA A 15 -52.63 -2.77 -6.10
C ALA A 15 -51.62 -3.24 -5.05
N CYS A 16 -50.34 -3.31 -5.43
CA CYS A 16 -49.18 -3.67 -4.60
C CYS A 16 -48.82 -5.17 -4.50
N LEU A 17 -48.68 -5.85 -5.64
CA LEU A 17 -47.82 -7.04 -5.73
C LEU A 17 -46.86 -7.01 -6.95
N GLY A 18 -46.67 -5.84 -7.57
CA GLY A 18 -45.90 -5.69 -8.82
C GLY A 18 -44.66 -4.79 -8.76
N ALA A 19 -44.26 -4.27 -7.59
CA ALA A 19 -43.17 -3.28 -7.49
C ALA A 19 -41.89 -3.77 -6.78
N SER A 20 -41.88 -4.98 -6.21
CA SER A 20 -40.72 -5.49 -5.46
C SER A 20 -39.72 -6.30 -6.30
N LEU A 21 -40.03 -6.60 -7.57
CA LEU A 21 -39.16 -7.39 -8.46
C LEU A 21 -38.36 -6.56 -9.47
N LEU A 22 -38.66 -5.26 -9.63
CA LEU A 22 -37.91 -4.36 -10.51
C LEU A 22 -36.80 -3.56 -9.79
N LEU A 23 -36.84 -3.47 -8.45
CA LEU A 23 -35.78 -2.82 -7.66
C LEU A 23 -34.62 -3.77 -7.32
N ALA A 24 -34.84 -5.09 -7.34
CA ALA A 24 -33.77 -6.07 -7.15
C ALA A 24 -32.86 -6.23 -8.39
N GLY A 25 -33.35 -5.85 -9.59
CA GLY A 25 -32.56 -5.87 -10.82
C GLY A 25 -31.59 -4.69 -10.95
N ALA A 26 -31.98 -3.50 -10.47
CA ALA A 26 -31.13 -2.30 -10.53
C ALA A 26 -29.97 -2.35 -9.51
N ALA A 27 -30.21 -2.90 -8.31
CA ALA A 27 -29.16 -3.07 -7.31
C ALA A 27 -28.11 -4.13 -7.72
N ARG A 28 -28.53 -5.15 -8.50
CA ARG A 28 -27.64 -6.21 -8.99
C ARG A 28 -26.84 -5.80 -10.22
N ALA A 29 -27.30 -4.81 -10.99
CA ALA A 29 -26.56 -4.22 -12.09
C ALA A 29 -25.47 -3.21 -11.61
N ALA A 30 -25.70 -2.50 -10.50
CA ALA A 30 -24.72 -1.55 -9.95
C ALA A 30 -23.54 -2.24 -9.22
N ALA A 31 -23.75 -3.45 -8.67
CA ALA A 31 -22.70 -4.20 -7.98
C ALA A 31 -21.71 -4.91 -8.94
N ALA A 32 -22.04 -5.02 -10.23
CA ALA A 32 -21.21 -5.69 -11.22
C ALA A 32 -20.05 -4.82 -11.75
N ASP A 33 -19.97 -3.56 -11.31
CA ASP A 33 -19.07 -2.56 -11.90
C ASP A 33 -18.31 -1.75 -10.85
N ALA A 34 -18.19 -2.27 -9.62
CA ALA A 34 -17.39 -1.67 -8.56
C ALA A 34 -15.90 -1.86 -8.88
N ARG A 35 -15.20 -0.76 -9.17
CA ARG A 35 -13.78 -0.77 -9.59
C ARG A 35 -12.93 0.01 -8.60
N VAL A 36 -11.67 -0.39 -8.47
CA VAL A 36 -10.66 0.38 -7.73
C VAL A 36 -9.82 1.15 -8.74
N ILE A 37 -9.67 2.46 -8.54
CA ILE A 37 -8.73 3.29 -9.33
C ILE A 37 -7.61 3.77 -8.41
N TYR A 38 -6.39 3.52 -8.86
CA TYR A 38 -5.18 4.07 -8.26
C TYR A 38 -4.66 5.21 -9.14
N MET A 39 -4.31 6.32 -8.54
CA MET A 39 -3.77 7.48 -9.23
C MET A 39 -2.53 7.97 -8.52
N VAL A 40 -1.55 8.38 -9.30
CA VAL A 40 -0.36 9.03 -8.78
C VAL A 40 -0.46 10.48 -9.25
N ILE A 41 -0.49 11.41 -8.29
CA ILE A 41 -0.72 12.82 -8.55
C ILE A 41 0.46 13.66 -8.04
N GLN A 42 0.78 14.71 -8.78
CA GLN A 42 1.68 15.78 -8.35
C GLN A 42 0.87 17.06 -8.14
N THR A 43 1.05 17.68 -6.97
CA THR A 43 0.36 18.90 -6.55
C THR A 43 1.35 20.03 -6.24
N GLU A 44 0.85 21.20 -5.86
CA GLU A 44 1.72 22.31 -5.50
C GLU A 44 2.46 22.03 -4.17
N PRO A 45 3.65 22.63 -3.96
CA PRO A 45 4.46 22.39 -2.75
C PRO A 45 3.75 22.62 -1.40
N THR A 46 2.70 23.44 -1.41
CA THR A 46 1.88 23.81 -0.26
C THR A 46 0.62 22.96 -0.10
N THR A 47 0.28 22.10 -1.07
CA THR A 47 -0.95 21.30 -1.04
C THR A 47 -0.85 20.18 -0.02
N THR A 48 -1.77 20.16 0.94
CA THR A 48 -1.81 19.16 2.04
C THR A 48 -2.60 17.91 1.68
N LEU A 49 -2.42 16.83 2.44
CA LEU A 49 -3.20 15.59 2.27
C LEU A 49 -4.70 15.86 2.45
N SER A 50 -5.06 16.64 3.46
CA SER A 50 -6.46 17.02 3.74
C SER A 50 -7.07 17.82 2.58
N GLU A 51 -6.30 18.69 1.95
CA GLU A 51 -6.75 19.45 0.77
C GLU A 51 -6.96 18.55 -0.44
N VAL A 52 -6.09 17.57 -0.67
CA VAL A 52 -6.30 16.56 -1.72
C VAL A 52 -7.62 15.83 -1.46
N LYS A 53 -7.85 15.34 -0.23
CA LYS A 53 -9.10 14.66 0.13
C LYS A 53 -10.32 15.54 -0.13
N GLN A 54 -10.26 16.80 0.29
CA GLN A 54 -11.35 17.76 0.10
C GLN A 54 -11.64 18.00 -1.39
N LYS A 55 -10.63 18.11 -2.24
CA LYS A 55 -10.82 18.30 -3.69
C LYS A 55 -11.54 17.11 -4.33
N PHE A 56 -11.18 15.88 -3.95
CA PHE A 56 -11.85 14.67 -4.43
C PHE A 56 -13.30 14.55 -3.92
N GLU A 57 -13.55 14.90 -2.66
CA GLU A 57 -14.92 14.94 -2.11
C GLU A 57 -15.78 16.02 -2.79
N SER A 58 -15.22 17.20 -3.04
CA SER A 58 -15.92 18.27 -3.78
C SER A 58 -16.20 17.85 -5.22
N ALA A 59 -15.24 17.22 -5.89
CA ALA A 59 -15.44 16.69 -7.24
C ALA A 59 -16.51 15.59 -7.28
N ARG A 60 -16.52 14.67 -6.30
CA ARG A 60 -17.55 13.63 -6.15
C ARG A 60 -18.95 14.24 -6.02
N LYS A 61 -19.11 15.22 -5.12
CA LYS A 61 -20.40 15.89 -4.91
C LYS A 61 -20.85 16.71 -6.12
N GLY A 62 -19.90 17.28 -6.87
CA GLY A 62 -20.14 18.13 -8.04
C GLY A 62 -20.25 17.38 -9.38
N THR A 63 -20.19 16.05 -9.36
CA THR A 63 -20.23 15.20 -10.56
C THR A 63 -21.43 14.27 -10.53
N THR A 64 -22.38 14.49 -11.43
CA THR A 64 -23.51 13.58 -11.63
C THR A 64 -23.08 12.45 -12.58
N GLY A 65 -23.26 11.19 -12.19
CA GLY A 65 -22.93 10.03 -13.04
C GLY A 65 -21.58 9.35 -12.77
N CYS A 66 -20.87 9.76 -11.71
CA CYS A 66 -19.72 9.03 -11.17
C CYS A 66 -19.66 9.20 -9.65
N THR A 67 -19.41 8.13 -8.91
CA THR A 67 -19.20 8.16 -7.46
C THR A 67 -18.17 7.13 -7.02
N PHE A 68 -17.66 7.28 -5.81
CA PHE A 68 -16.82 6.31 -5.10
C PHE A 68 -17.27 6.23 -3.64
N LYS A 69 -17.01 5.09 -3.00
CA LYS A 69 -17.40 4.85 -1.61
C LYS A 69 -16.41 5.44 -0.61
N ASP A 70 -15.13 5.12 -0.80
CA ASP A 70 -14.06 5.56 0.08
C ASP A 70 -12.78 5.88 -0.71
N MET A 71 -11.90 6.64 -0.08
CA MET A 71 -10.67 7.12 -0.67
C MET A 71 -9.53 7.08 0.36
N VAL A 72 -8.38 6.59 -0.09
CA VAL A 72 -7.11 6.61 0.64
C VAL A 72 -6.15 7.54 -0.10
N VAL A 73 -5.47 8.41 0.64
CA VAL A 73 -4.45 9.31 0.10
C VAL A 73 -3.19 9.12 0.93
N GLU A 74 -2.10 8.75 0.27
CA GLU A 74 -0.81 8.49 0.91
C GLU A 74 0.26 9.38 0.28
N PRO A 75 1.12 10.04 1.08
CA PRO A 75 2.26 10.77 0.56
C PRO A 75 3.29 9.80 -0.03
N VAL A 76 3.86 10.15 -1.18
CA VAL A 76 4.98 9.41 -1.79
C VAL A 76 6.12 10.39 -2.07
N ASP A 77 7.36 9.93 -1.97
CA ASP A 77 8.51 10.73 -2.34
C ASP A 77 8.58 10.94 -3.87
N ALA A 78 9.39 11.91 -4.29
CA ALA A 78 9.47 12.30 -5.70
C ALA A 78 10.11 11.22 -6.59
N GLU A 79 11.03 10.39 -6.07
CA GLU A 79 11.64 9.31 -6.85
C GLU A 79 10.61 8.20 -7.10
N THR A 80 9.89 7.80 -6.05
CA THR A 80 8.77 6.86 -6.14
C THR A 80 7.69 7.39 -7.09
N TYR A 81 7.35 8.68 -7.03
CA TYR A 81 6.44 9.31 -7.99
C TYR A 81 6.91 9.14 -9.43
N LEU A 82 8.17 9.45 -9.74
CA LEU A 82 8.72 9.33 -11.09
C LEU A 82 8.73 7.87 -11.57
N VAL A 83 9.06 6.93 -10.69
CA VAL A 83 9.03 5.50 -11.00
C VAL A 83 7.60 5.06 -11.31
N LEU A 84 6.64 5.35 -10.43
CA LEU A 84 5.23 4.99 -10.62
C LEU A 84 4.66 5.67 -11.87
N ARG A 85 4.93 6.96 -12.06
CA ARG A 85 4.57 7.71 -13.27
C ARG A 85 5.15 7.05 -14.51
N SER A 86 6.42 6.62 -14.49
CA SER A 86 7.05 5.93 -15.64
C SER A 86 6.42 4.58 -15.96
N VAL A 87 5.87 3.88 -14.96
CA VAL A 87 5.12 2.64 -15.16
C VAL A 87 3.76 2.97 -15.78
N LEU A 88 3.12 4.04 -15.30
CA LEU A 88 1.84 4.54 -15.81
C LEU A 88 1.91 5.11 -17.23
N THR A 89 3.01 5.76 -17.58
CA THR A 89 3.21 6.41 -18.88
C THR A 89 3.99 5.56 -19.87
N ARG A 90 4.20 4.27 -19.59
CA ARG A 90 5.05 3.37 -20.41
C ARG A 90 4.39 2.97 -21.74
N GLY A 91 4.07 3.97 -22.55
CA GLY A 91 4.20 4.03 -24.00
C GLY A 91 5.17 5.14 -24.47
N THR A 92 5.69 6.01 -23.59
CA THR A 92 6.67 7.05 -24.00
C THR A 92 7.78 7.17 -22.96
N GLY A 93 9.01 6.84 -23.38
CA GLY A 93 10.20 6.86 -22.54
C GLY A 93 10.45 8.22 -21.90
N ALA A 94 10.29 8.29 -20.59
CA ALA A 94 10.87 9.37 -19.79
C ALA A 94 12.36 9.04 -19.60
N LYS A 95 13.23 9.79 -20.26
CA LYS A 95 14.67 9.76 -20.01
C LYS A 95 14.91 10.21 -18.57
N ARG A 96 15.70 9.42 -17.85
CA ARG A 96 16.27 9.77 -16.56
C ARG A 96 17.32 10.86 -16.83
N ASP A 97 16.97 12.12 -16.59
CA ASP A 97 17.97 13.18 -16.56
C ASP A 97 18.79 12.99 -15.28
N GLY A 98 19.86 12.22 -15.41
CA GLY A 98 20.92 12.14 -14.42
C GLY A 98 21.64 13.49 -14.37
N SER A 99 21.11 14.41 -13.57
CA SER A 99 21.88 15.57 -13.13
C SER A 99 22.79 15.12 -12.00
N ALA A 100 24.01 14.71 -12.36
CA ALA A 100 25.13 14.78 -11.45
C ALA A 100 25.45 16.27 -11.23
N ALA A 101 24.94 16.84 -10.13
CA ALA A 101 25.27 18.20 -9.71
C ALA A 101 25.73 18.20 -8.24
N THR A 102 27.05 18.37 -8.08
CA THR A 102 27.75 19.06 -6.98
C THR A 102 26.93 19.44 -5.74
N LYS A 103 27.25 18.84 -4.58
CA LYS A 103 27.13 19.34 -3.18
C LYS A 103 25.97 20.32 -2.83
N ALA A 104 24.85 20.27 -3.54
CA ALA A 104 23.66 21.06 -3.24
C ALA A 104 22.95 20.44 -2.03
N ALA A 105 22.24 21.26 -1.26
CA ALA A 105 21.44 20.71 -0.18
C ALA A 105 20.26 19.92 -0.77
N LEU A 106 19.98 18.75 -0.21
CA LEU A 106 18.83 17.96 -0.62
C LEU A 106 17.58 18.55 0.02
N ILE A 107 16.62 18.95 -0.81
CA ILE A 107 15.35 19.54 -0.37
C ILE A 107 14.21 18.62 -0.81
N GLU A 108 13.46 18.08 0.14
CA GLU A 108 12.43 17.07 -0.11
C GLU A 108 11.21 17.28 0.80
N PRO A 109 10.00 16.91 0.36
CA PRO A 109 8.81 17.01 1.22
C PRO A 109 8.94 16.07 2.42
N LEU A 110 8.67 16.57 3.63
CA LEU A 110 8.72 15.75 4.83
C LEU A 110 7.50 14.82 4.88
N GLN A 111 7.75 13.51 4.99
CA GLN A 111 6.67 12.52 5.07
C GLN A 111 5.93 12.63 6.40
N GLY A 112 4.60 12.54 6.35
CA GLY A 112 3.74 12.61 7.54
C GLY A 112 3.46 14.02 8.08
N GLU A 113 4.14 15.06 7.59
CA GLU A 113 3.88 16.46 7.97
C GLU A 113 3.44 17.32 6.78
N ASP A 114 2.22 17.84 6.88
CA ASP A 114 1.62 18.69 5.85
C ASP A 114 2.31 20.07 5.78
N GLY A 115 2.71 20.46 4.56
CA GLY A 115 3.40 21.74 4.28
C GLY A 115 4.88 21.82 4.69
N SER A 116 5.43 20.80 5.36
CA SER A 116 6.83 20.74 5.80
C SER A 116 7.78 20.20 4.72
N TRP A 117 8.99 20.75 4.64
CA TRP A 117 10.06 20.33 3.73
C TRP A 117 11.35 20.12 4.50
N SER A 118 11.97 18.96 4.32
CA SER A 118 13.30 18.65 4.85
C SER A 118 14.36 19.32 3.99
N ILE A 119 15.33 19.97 4.63
CA ILE A 119 16.52 20.56 4.02
C ILE A 119 17.72 19.87 4.66
N ASN A 120 18.36 18.96 3.92
CA ASN A 120 19.55 18.25 4.34
C ASN A 120 20.79 18.95 3.78
N LEU A 121 21.65 19.42 4.68
CA LEU A 121 22.85 20.17 4.36
C LEU A 121 23.98 19.30 3.77
N GLY A 122 23.87 17.96 3.86
CA GLY A 122 24.87 17.01 3.40
C GLY A 122 26.05 16.81 4.35
N SER A 123 26.01 17.43 5.54
CA SER A 123 27.00 17.26 6.62
C SER A 123 26.30 17.37 7.97
N ALA A 124 26.53 16.39 8.86
CA ALA A 124 26.00 16.39 10.22
C ALA A 124 26.61 17.51 11.10
N TYR A 125 27.78 18.03 10.73
CA TYR A 125 28.48 19.13 11.41
C TYR A 125 28.13 20.50 10.84
N GLY A 126 27.35 20.54 9.76
CA GLY A 126 26.85 21.78 9.18
C GLY A 126 25.64 22.30 9.93
N TYR A 127 25.61 23.59 10.18
CA TYR A 127 24.45 24.31 10.67
C TYR A 127 24.16 25.54 9.80
N MET A 128 22.89 25.96 9.78
CA MET A 128 22.45 27.24 9.23
C MET A 128 21.67 28.01 10.30
N ASP A 129 21.78 29.34 10.28
CA ASP A 129 21.09 30.22 11.22
C ASP A 129 19.81 30.83 10.61
N SER A 130 19.80 31.05 9.30
CA SER A 130 18.65 31.56 8.54
C SER A 130 18.68 31.10 7.09
N ALA A 131 17.52 31.21 6.43
CA ALA A 131 17.39 31.01 5.00
C ALA A 131 16.57 32.13 4.35
N THR A 132 17.01 32.57 3.18
CA THR A 132 16.28 33.49 2.31
C THR A 132 15.46 32.68 1.32
N VAL A 133 14.14 32.78 1.43
CA VAL A 133 13.16 32.09 0.58
C VAL A 133 12.51 33.10 -0.36
N VAL A 134 12.54 32.84 -1.67
CA VAL A 134 11.74 33.57 -2.65
C VAL A 134 10.47 32.76 -2.88
N ALA A 135 9.30 33.36 -2.64
CA ALA A 135 8.00 32.69 -2.76
C ALA A 135 6.94 33.61 -3.37
N ASP A 136 5.85 33.04 -3.88
CA ASP A 136 4.72 33.83 -4.35
C ASP A 136 4.12 34.65 -3.18
N ALA A 137 3.76 35.91 -3.44
CA ALA A 137 3.28 36.85 -2.41
C ALA A 137 1.93 36.45 -1.76
N GLY A 138 1.22 35.47 -2.32
CA GLY A 138 -0.06 34.93 -1.84
C GLY A 138 -1.29 35.73 -2.28
N ASP A 139 -1.09 36.89 -2.91
CA ASP A 139 -2.12 37.71 -3.57
C ASP A 139 -2.26 37.39 -5.08
N GLY A 140 -1.51 36.40 -5.55
CA GLY A 140 -1.45 36.00 -6.95
C GLY A 140 -0.66 36.97 -7.85
N LYS A 141 0.04 37.96 -7.28
CA LYS A 141 0.79 38.98 -8.03
C LYS A 141 2.23 39.09 -7.52
N GLY A 142 3.13 38.41 -8.21
CA GLY A 142 4.57 38.57 -8.04
C GLY A 142 5.19 37.74 -6.92
N GLU A 143 6.48 37.96 -6.72
CA GLU A 143 7.33 37.22 -5.80
C GLU A 143 7.71 38.11 -4.61
N LYS A 144 7.84 37.50 -3.43
CA LYS A 144 8.34 38.14 -2.21
C LYS A 144 9.57 37.38 -1.74
N THR A 145 10.64 38.13 -1.45
CA THR A 145 11.84 37.60 -0.80
C THR A 145 11.66 37.71 0.71
N LEU A 146 11.91 36.61 1.42
CA LEU A 146 11.65 36.47 2.85
C LEU A 146 12.88 35.90 3.54
N GLU A 147 13.30 36.50 4.64
CA GLU A 147 14.32 35.95 5.52
C GLU A 147 13.64 35.16 6.65
N VAL A 148 14.01 33.88 6.80
CA VAL A 148 13.43 32.95 7.75
C VAL A 148 14.54 32.45 8.68
N GLY A 149 14.54 32.93 9.92
CA GLY A 149 15.50 32.49 10.96
C GLY A 149 15.10 31.16 11.59
N VAL A 150 16.08 30.36 11.99
CA VAL A 150 15.84 29.09 12.68
C VAL A 150 15.23 29.33 14.07
N GLY A 151 14.04 28.77 14.31
CA GLY A 151 13.32 28.91 15.57
C GLY A 151 12.73 30.31 15.80
N VAL A 152 12.77 31.19 14.78
CA VAL A 152 12.24 32.55 14.85
C VAL A 152 10.90 32.59 14.13
N ALA A 153 9.86 33.09 14.83
CA ALA A 153 8.55 33.26 14.23
C ALA A 153 8.60 34.27 13.08
N ASN A 154 8.25 33.84 11.87
CA ASN A 154 8.20 34.71 10.71
C ASN A 154 6.76 35.25 10.50
N PRO A 155 6.56 36.57 10.31
CA PRO A 155 5.23 37.17 10.18
C PRO A 155 4.47 36.71 8.92
N ASP A 156 5.18 36.20 7.91
CA ASP A 156 4.60 35.67 6.69
C ASP A 156 4.21 34.18 6.79
N GLY A 157 4.39 33.55 7.96
CA GLY A 157 3.92 32.20 8.28
C GLY A 157 4.87 31.08 7.87
N PHE A 158 6.06 31.41 7.37
CA PHE A 158 7.15 30.44 7.18
C PHE A 158 7.77 30.08 8.52
N ASP A 159 8.20 28.83 8.68
CA ASP A 159 8.75 28.38 9.96
C ASP A 159 9.89 27.40 9.70
N LEU A 160 11.11 27.85 9.98
CA LEU A 160 12.32 27.06 9.83
C LEU A 160 12.75 26.55 11.21
N ARG A 161 12.90 25.24 11.37
CA ARG A 161 13.27 24.63 12.64
C ARG A 161 14.42 23.65 12.47
N PHE A 162 15.25 23.58 13.50
CA PHE A 162 16.21 22.48 13.63
C PHE A 162 15.45 21.17 13.88
N HIS A 163 15.83 20.12 13.15
CA HIS A 163 15.25 18.78 13.31
C HIS A 163 16.28 17.80 13.86
N SER A 164 17.42 17.67 13.16
CA SER A 164 18.52 16.80 13.54
C SER A 164 19.85 17.34 12.98
N PRO A 165 21.03 16.89 13.43
CA PRO A 165 22.31 17.37 12.92
C PRO A 165 22.36 17.37 11.39
N GLY A 166 22.69 18.53 10.79
CA GLY A 166 22.70 18.72 9.33
C GLY A 166 21.34 18.75 8.64
N THR A 167 20.21 18.71 9.36
CA THR A 167 18.85 18.66 8.80
C THR A 167 17.90 19.63 9.47
N TYR A 168 17.20 20.40 8.64
CA TYR A 168 16.24 21.41 9.06
C TYR A 168 14.90 21.18 8.38
N VAL A 169 13.83 21.63 9.02
CA VAL A 169 12.48 21.53 8.47
C VAL A 169 11.94 22.94 8.23
N LEU A 170 11.59 23.24 6.99
CA LEU A 170 10.90 24.46 6.60
C LEU A 170 9.41 24.16 6.35
N LYS A 171 8.54 24.73 7.17
CA LYS A 171 7.09 24.69 6.96
C LYS A 171 6.66 25.88 6.11
N LEU A 172 5.96 25.58 5.03
CA LEU A 172 5.46 26.57 4.09
C LEU A 172 4.01 26.97 4.45
N PRO A 173 3.68 28.27 4.40
CA PRO A 173 2.30 28.71 4.55
C PRO A 173 1.46 28.39 3.31
N LYS A 174 0.16 28.16 3.52
CA LYS A 174 -0.79 27.83 2.47
C LYS A 174 -0.84 28.93 1.40
N GLY A 175 -0.86 28.54 0.13
CA GLY A 175 -1.03 29.46 -1.00
C GLY A 175 0.19 30.32 -1.35
N ARG A 176 1.35 30.06 -0.72
CA ARG A 176 2.62 30.76 -1.00
C ARG A 176 3.71 29.76 -1.40
N PRO A 177 3.63 29.18 -2.61
CA PRO A 177 4.64 28.25 -3.08
C PRO A 177 6.01 28.93 -3.23
N PRO A 178 7.10 28.30 -2.78
CA PRO A 178 8.47 28.79 -2.96
C PRO A 178 8.97 28.57 -4.39
N ARG A 179 9.91 29.42 -4.80
CA ARG A 179 10.57 29.45 -6.11
C ARG A 179 12.07 29.16 -6.03
N SER A 180 12.72 29.65 -4.99
CA SER A 180 14.14 29.39 -4.71
C SER A 180 14.46 29.58 -3.23
N ILE A 181 15.59 29.05 -2.81
CA ILE A 181 16.12 29.23 -1.47
C ILE A 181 17.62 29.51 -1.52
N ARG A 182 18.08 30.36 -0.60
CA ARG A 182 19.49 30.66 -0.35
C ARG A 182 19.77 30.62 1.15
N PHE A 183 20.88 30.03 1.56
CA PHE A 183 21.34 30.04 2.96
C PHE A 183 22.85 29.84 3.06
N GLU A 184 23.43 30.27 4.18
CA GLU A 184 24.83 30.00 4.52
C GLU A 184 24.91 28.75 5.41
N VAL A 185 25.77 27.81 5.04
CA VAL A 185 26.12 26.65 5.86
C VAL A 185 27.46 26.93 6.52
N THR A 186 27.48 26.90 7.85
CA THR A 186 28.71 26.91 8.64
C THR A 186 29.01 25.49 9.08
N GLU A 187 30.17 24.97 8.69
CA GLU A 187 30.69 23.67 9.12
C GLU A 187 31.82 23.92 10.12
N ASP A 188 31.66 23.42 11.34
CA ASP A 188 32.67 23.52 12.40
C ASP A 188 33.06 22.10 12.85
N ASP A 189 34.30 21.71 12.54
CA ASP A 189 34.88 20.43 12.95
C ASP A 189 35.74 20.54 14.24
N GLY A 190 35.69 21.71 14.90
CA GLY A 190 36.47 22.02 16.10
C GLY A 190 37.89 22.50 15.83
N VAL A 191 38.34 22.52 14.56
CA VAL A 191 39.68 22.96 14.14
C VAL A 191 39.61 24.08 13.10
N LYS A 192 38.62 24.05 12.20
CA LYS A 192 38.37 25.09 11.19
C LYS A 192 36.89 25.28 10.96
N THR A 193 36.47 26.54 11.02
CA THR A 193 35.14 26.96 10.57
C THR A 193 35.17 27.23 9.07
N ASN A 194 34.45 26.41 8.30
CA ASN A 194 34.25 26.64 6.88
C ASN A 194 32.84 27.17 6.64
N LYS A 195 32.71 28.22 5.83
CA LYS A 195 31.42 28.76 5.41
C LYS A 195 31.22 28.52 3.93
N ARG A 196 30.01 28.12 3.56
CA ARG A 196 29.60 28.01 2.15
C ARG A 196 28.18 28.53 1.97
N GLU A 197 27.97 29.30 0.92
CA GLU A 197 26.62 29.68 0.48
C GLU A 197 26.03 28.56 -0.38
N VAL A 198 24.78 28.20 -0.11
CA VAL A 198 23.97 27.34 -0.96
C VAL A 198 22.86 28.21 -1.56
N SER A 199 22.75 28.23 -2.88
CA SER A 199 21.69 28.91 -3.61
C SER A 199 21.17 27.96 -4.67
N GLN A 200 19.88 27.62 -4.60
CA GLN A 200 19.25 26.69 -5.52
C GLN A 200 17.79 27.04 -5.79
N ALA A 201 17.33 26.71 -7.01
CA ALA A 201 15.92 26.73 -7.34
C ALA A 201 15.15 25.76 -6.43
N TRP A 202 13.90 26.10 -6.12
CA TRP A 202 13.05 25.17 -5.40
C TRP A 202 12.83 23.93 -6.26
N PRO A 203 12.88 22.71 -5.69
CA PRO A 203 12.67 21.51 -6.46
C PRO A 203 11.37 21.60 -7.26
N ASN A 204 11.46 21.36 -8.57
CA ASN A 204 10.29 21.34 -9.47
C ASN A 204 9.42 20.08 -9.26
N VAL A 205 9.76 19.27 -8.27
CA VAL A 205 8.94 18.17 -7.78
C VAL A 205 7.98 18.74 -6.74
N GLY A 206 6.70 18.73 -7.07
CA GLY A 206 5.66 19.15 -6.13
C GLY A 206 5.48 18.12 -5.01
N ARG A 207 4.42 18.25 -4.22
CA ARG A 207 4.04 17.14 -3.33
C ARG A 207 3.41 16.03 -4.15
N CYS A 208 3.85 14.80 -3.91
CA CYS A 208 3.40 13.65 -4.66
C CYS A 208 2.53 12.76 -3.76
N TYR A 209 1.41 12.27 -4.30
CA TYR A 209 0.50 11.42 -3.57
C TYR A 209 0.07 10.21 -4.40
N LEU A 210 -0.09 9.07 -3.74
CA LEU A 210 -0.85 7.94 -4.24
C LEU A 210 -2.28 8.06 -3.72
N VAL A 211 -3.25 8.09 -4.62
CA VAL A 211 -4.68 8.19 -4.32
C VAL A 211 -5.36 6.91 -4.77
N THR A 212 -6.01 6.22 -3.85
CA THR A 212 -6.84 5.04 -4.13
C THR A 212 -8.30 5.41 -3.95
N LEU A 213 -9.10 5.19 -4.99
CA LEU A 213 -10.55 5.35 -4.98
C LEU A 213 -11.20 3.96 -5.04
N ASN A 214 -11.98 3.62 -4.03
CA ASN A 214 -12.62 2.31 -3.89
C ASN A 214 -14.09 2.35 -4.28
N ASP A 215 -14.58 1.23 -4.83
CA ASP A 215 -15.95 1.02 -5.27
C ASP A 215 -16.45 2.15 -6.18
N ILE A 216 -15.67 2.51 -7.20
CA ILE A 216 -16.11 3.46 -8.22
C ILE A 216 -17.28 2.88 -9.00
N VAL A 217 -18.32 3.69 -9.18
CA VAL A 217 -19.49 3.38 -9.99
C VAL A 217 -19.76 4.55 -10.94
N GLY A 218 -19.95 4.26 -12.23
CA GLY A 218 -20.25 5.25 -13.26
C GLY A 218 -19.05 5.60 -14.14
N ASN A 219 -19.04 6.81 -14.73
CA ASN A 219 -18.03 7.25 -15.67
C ASN A 219 -16.94 8.12 -15.00
N GLU A 220 -15.78 7.53 -14.75
CA GLU A 220 -14.63 8.17 -14.10
C GLU A 220 -14.11 9.42 -14.82
N ALA A 221 -14.30 9.52 -16.14
CA ALA A 221 -13.86 10.69 -16.91
C ALA A 221 -14.53 11.98 -16.41
N LEU A 222 -15.80 11.91 -16.01
CA LEU A 222 -16.55 13.05 -15.47
C LEU A 222 -15.99 13.52 -14.12
N LEU A 223 -15.52 12.59 -13.29
CA LEU A 223 -14.87 12.90 -12.02
C LEU A 223 -13.53 13.59 -12.26
N PHE A 224 -12.74 13.10 -13.23
CA PHE A 224 -11.44 13.70 -13.57
C PHE A 224 -11.57 15.07 -14.23
N GLU A 225 -12.57 15.27 -15.07
CA GLU A 225 -12.91 16.59 -15.61
C GLU A 225 -13.26 17.56 -14.47
N SER A 226 -14.04 17.11 -13.49
CA SER A 226 -14.38 17.92 -12.32
C SER A 226 -13.17 18.27 -11.45
N LEU A 227 -12.15 17.41 -11.39
CA LEU A 227 -10.90 17.67 -10.66
C LEU A 227 -9.95 18.64 -11.39
N ARG A 228 -10.16 18.82 -12.69
CA ARG A 228 -9.45 19.82 -13.52
C ARG A 228 -10.18 21.16 -13.56
N ASP A 229 -11.42 21.23 -13.11
CA ASP A 229 -12.23 22.46 -13.11
C ASP A 229 -11.93 23.34 -11.88
N PRO A 230 -11.23 24.49 -12.05
CA PRO A 230 -10.93 25.41 -10.94
C PRO A 230 -12.19 25.96 -10.27
N LYS A 231 -13.33 26.03 -10.97
CA LYS A 231 -14.60 26.49 -10.36
C LYS A 231 -15.17 25.48 -9.38
N LYS A 232 -14.81 24.21 -9.49
CA LYS A 232 -15.31 23.13 -8.63
C LYS A 232 -14.34 22.77 -7.49
N VAL A 233 -13.03 22.88 -7.72
CA VAL A 233 -12.01 22.46 -6.73
C VAL A 233 -11.05 23.57 -6.29
N GLY A 234 -11.25 24.81 -6.75
CA GLY A 234 -10.41 25.97 -6.45
C GLY A 234 -9.09 25.93 -7.22
N ASN A 235 -8.14 25.12 -6.73
CA ASN A 235 -6.84 24.90 -7.37
C ASN A 235 -6.81 23.51 -8.03
N PRO A 236 -6.86 23.42 -9.36
CA PRO A 236 -6.91 22.13 -10.06
C PRO A 236 -5.61 21.35 -9.92
N ILE A 237 -5.70 20.02 -9.96
CA ILE A 237 -4.53 19.13 -9.92
C ILE A 237 -3.91 19.11 -11.33
N LYS A 238 -2.68 19.63 -11.45
CA LYS A 238 -2.02 19.90 -12.74
C LYS A 238 -1.69 18.63 -13.53
N GLU A 239 -1.32 17.55 -12.85
CA GLU A 239 -1.08 16.23 -13.45
C GLU A 239 -2.05 15.20 -12.86
N LEU A 240 -3.15 14.95 -13.57
CA LEU A 240 -4.06 13.83 -13.32
C LEU A 240 -3.88 12.82 -14.44
N GLN A 241 -3.16 11.74 -14.16
CA GLN A 241 -3.04 10.61 -15.07
C GLN A 241 -3.86 9.46 -14.51
N PRO A 242 -5.12 9.31 -14.95
CA PRO A 242 -5.90 8.15 -14.59
C PRO A 242 -5.33 6.95 -15.32
N ALA A 243 -5.04 5.91 -14.57
CA ALA A 243 -4.63 4.65 -15.13
C ALA A 243 -5.23 3.54 -14.29
N SER A 244 -5.57 2.44 -14.95
CA SER A 244 -5.76 1.17 -14.28
C SER A 244 -4.38 0.67 -13.86
N LEU A 245 -3.80 1.28 -12.82
CA LEU A 245 -2.60 0.78 -12.20
C LEU A 245 -3.01 -0.50 -11.47
N MET A 246 -2.70 -1.65 -12.06
CA MET A 246 -2.67 -2.88 -11.30
C MET A 246 -1.45 -2.78 -10.39
N VAL A 247 -1.63 -2.21 -9.21
CA VAL A 247 -0.62 -2.26 -8.15
C VAL A 247 -0.66 -3.70 -7.63
N ALA A 248 0.06 -4.59 -8.31
CA ALA A 248 0.64 -5.71 -7.60
C ALA A 248 1.51 -5.08 -6.52
N SER A 249 1.16 -5.33 -5.27
CA SER A 249 1.89 -4.84 -4.12
C SER A 249 3.38 -5.17 -4.29
N PHE A 250 4.25 -4.18 -4.49
CA PHE A 250 5.71 -4.41 -4.40
C PHE A 250 6.16 -4.71 -2.95
N ILE A 251 5.23 -4.87 -1.99
CA ILE A 251 5.50 -5.59 -0.75
C ILE A 251 5.79 -7.07 -1.03
N GLU A 252 5.45 -7.60 -2.22
CA GLU A 252 5.93 -8.90 -2.71
C GLU A 252 7.45 -8.95 -2.96
N VAL A 253 8.20 -7.85 -2.81
CA VAL A 253 9.68 -7.87 -2.89
C VAL A 253 10.37 -8.06 -1.53
N LEU A 254 9.61 -8.22 -0.43
CA LEU A 254 10.05 -9.13 0.64
C LEU A 254 9.52 -10.53 0.33
N GLY A 255 9.76 -10.98 -0.90
CA GLY A 255 9.21 -12.22 -1.43
C GLY A 255 9.40 -13.34 -0.41
N LYS A 256 8.32 -14.06 -0.16
CA LYS A 256 8.43 -15.42 0.32
C LYS A 256 9.44 -16.13 -0.60
N ARG A 257 10.42 -16.79 0.00
CA ARG A 257 11.44 -17.51 -0.75
C ARG A 257 11.39 -18.94 -0.30
N VAL A 258 11.07 -19.83 -1.23
CA VAL A 258 11.31 -21.25 -1.05
C VAL A 258 12.33 -21.66 -2.06
N SER A 259 13.46 -22.16 -1.58
CA SER A 259 14.62 -22.51 -2.40
C SER A 259 15.26 -23.79 -1.90
N ILE A 260 16.04 -24.42 -2.75
CA ILE A 260 16.80 -25.63 -2.48
C ILE A 260 18.23 -25.21 -2.23
N VAL A 261 18.70 -25.42 -1.01
CA VAL A 261 20.07 -25.11 -0.58
C VAL A 261 20.65 -26.38 0.04
N ASP A 262 21.78 -26.84 -0.49
CA ASP A 262 22.49 -28.04 -0.03
C ASP A 262 21.58 -29.28 0.07
N GLY A 263 20.70 -29.48 -0.92
CA GLY A 263 19.76 -30.61 -0.96
C GLY A 263 18.62 -30.52 0.07
N LYS A 264 18.39 -29.35 0.66
CA LYS A 264 17.30 -29.09 1.60
C LYS A 264 16.37 -28.02 1.06
N LEU A 265 15.09 -28.19 1.29
CA LEU A 265 14.09 -27.16 1.02
C LEU A 265 14.12 -26.14 2.16
N VAL A 266 14.49 -24.92 1.84
CA VAL A 266 14.53 -23.78 2.75
C VAL A 266 13.27 -22.97 2.55
N PHE A 267 12.45 -22.87 3.59
CA PHE A 267 11.30 -21.99 3.66
C PHE A 267 11.68 -20.67 4.32
N ASP A 268 11.29 -19.56 3.72
CA ASP A 268 11.54 -18.23 4.24
C ASP A 268 10.35 -17.29 3.93
N PHE A 269 9.53 -17.01 4.94
CA PHE A 269 8.32 -16.18 4.82
C PHE A 269 8.42 -14.94 5.71
N PRO A 270 8.05 -13.75 5.23
CA PRO A 270 8.03 -12.55 6.07
C PRO A 270 6.96 -12.64 7.17
N LYS A 271 7.24 -12.08 8.34
CA LYS A 271 6.23 -11.84 9.37
C LYS A 271 5.19 -10.84 8.83
N PRO A 272 3.87 -11.12 8.93
CA PRO A 272 2.87 -10.15 8.50
C PRO A 272 2.90 -8.87 9.36
N ARG A 273 2.63 -7.73 8.74
CA ARG A 273 2.68 -6.41 9.42
C ARG A 273 1.55 -6.29 10.44
N ASN A 274 1.81 -5.57 11.53
CA ASN A 274 0.84 -5.24 12.57
C ASN A 274 0.24 -6.44 13.32
N VAL A 275 0.86 -7.62 13.22
CA VAL A 275 0.50 -8.82 13.97
C VAL A 275 1.76 -9.46 14.56
N GLU A 276 1.62 -10.19 15.68
CA GLU A 276 2.74 -10.87 16.34
C GLU A 276 2.59 -12.39 16.42
N PRO A 277 2.45 -13.09 15.27
CA PRO A 277 2.42 -14.55 15.26
C PRO A 277 3.76 -15.10 15.78
N LYS A 278 3.68 -16.21 16.53
CA LYS A 278 4.87 -16.89 17.05
C LYS A 278 5.37 -17.98 16.09
N ARG A 279 4.46 -18.55 15.30
CA ARG A 279 4.73 -19.67 14.39
C ARG A 279 3.93 -19.55 13.11
N LEU A 280 4.46 -20.15 12.06
CA LEU A 280 3.77 -20.39 10.80
C LEU A 280 3.78 -21.90 10.52
N TRP A 281 2.61 -22.45 10.18
CA TRP A 281 2.45 -23.83 9.75
C TRP A 281 2.24 -23.88 8.24
N VAL A 282 2.97 -24.75 7.56
CA VAL A 282 2.92 -24.92 6.10
C VAL A 282 2.59 -26.37 5.75
N LEU A 283 1.43 -26.61 5.15
CA LEU A 283 1.08 -27.92 4.58
C LEU A 283 1.56 -28.00 3.14
N PHE A 284 2.56 -28.84 2.88
CA PHE A 284 3.24 -28.88 1.58
C PHE A 284 3.88 -30.25 1.31
N PRO A 285 4.03 -30.70 0.04
CA PRO A 285 3.54 -30.12 -1.21
C PRO A 285 2.12 -30.59 -1.55
N LEU A 286 1.33 -29.71 -2.17
CA LEU A 286 -0.03 -29.99 -2.62
C LEU A 286 -0.16 -29.75 -4.12
N ASN A 287 -0.76 -30.69 -4.85
CA ASN A 287 -1.31 -30.41 -6.17
C ASN A 287 -2.70 -29.74 -6.05
N GLY A 288 -3.28 -29.27 -7.17
CA GLY A 288 -4.55 -28.54 -7.13
C GLY A 288 -5.72 -29.33 -6.52
N GLU A 289 -5.82 -30.64 -6.80
CA GLU A 289 -6.86 -31.50 -6.23
C GLU A 289 -6.67 -31.76 -4.73
N GLN A 290 -5.41 -31.90 -4.29
CA GLN A 290 -5.07 -32.04 -2.88
C GLN A 290 -5.35 -30.73 -2.14
N LEU A 291 -4.97 -29.58 -2.71
CA LEU A 291 -5.24 -28.26 -2.14
C LEU A 291 -6.74 -28.06 -1.88
N ALA A 292 -7.58 -28.34 -2.87
CA ALA A 292 -9.02 -28.20 -2.74
C ALA A 292 -9.58 -29.12 -1.63
N ARG A 293 -9.16 -30.39 -1.60
CA ARG A 293 -9.60 -31.37 -0.59
C ARG A 293 -9.15 -31.01 0.83
N GLU A 294 -7.89 -30.64 1.01
CA GLU A 294 -7.36 -30.26 2.32
C GLU A 294 -8.01 -28.97 2.83
N ARG A 295 -8.25 -28.01 1.92
CA ARG A 295 -8.98 -26.78 2.24
C ARG A 295 -10.40 -27.08 2.72
N GLU A 296 -11.15 -27.89 2.00
CA GLU A 296 -12.52 -28.27 2.39
C GLU A 296 -12.54 -29.00 3.75
N SER A 297 -11.59 -29.91 3.97
CA SER A 297 -11.44 -30.64 5.24
C SER A 297 -11.22 -29.68 6.43
N ILE A 298 -10.35 -28.68 6.26
CA ILE A 298 -10.07 -27.71 7.33
C ILE A 298 -11.20 -26.68 7.48
N GLU A 299 -11.84 -26.25 6.39
CA GLU A 299 -13.04 -25.40 6.45
C GLU A 299 -14.17 -26.09 7.22
N ALA A 300 -14.36 -27.39 7.04
CA ALA A 300 -15.33 -28.17 7.81
C ALA A 300 -15.01 -28.22 9.32
N ILE A 301 -13.72 -28.22 9.69
CA ILE A 301 -13.30 -28.09 11.10
C ILE A 301 -13.65 -26.68 11.60
N LEU A 302 -13.28 -25.64 10.85
CA LEU A 302 -13.48 -24.23 11.21
C LEU A 302 -14.96 -23.82 11.29
N ALA A 303 -15.85 -24.51 10.58
CA ALA A 303 -17.29 -24.28 10.61
C ALA A 303 -17.95 -24.72 11.94
N GLN A 304 -17.28 -25.52 12.75
CA GLN A 304 -17.74 -25.88 14.09
C GLN A 304 -17.57 -24.69 15.05
N GLU A 305 -18.45 -24.56 16.05
CA GLU A 305 -18.50 -23.44 17.00
C GLU A 305 -17.13 -23.12 17.68
N ASP A 306 -16.34 -24.15 18.00
CA ASP A 306 -14.97 -24.04 18.54
C ASP A 306 -13.90 -24.63 17.59
N GLY A 307 -14.19 -24.69 16.30
CA GLY A 307 -13.32 -25.29 15.29
C GLY A 307 -11.90 -24.72 15.28
N PHE A 308 -11.78 -23.40 15.43
CA PHE A 308 -10.50 -22.70 15.46
C PHE A 308 -9.60 -23.10 16.63
N LYS A 309 -10.17 -23.50 17.78
CA LYS A 309 -9.39 -24.00 18.93
C LYS A 309 -8.85 -25.41 18.68
N LYS A 310 -9.54 -26.21 17.86
CA LYS A 310 -9.14 -27.59 17.52
C LYS A 310 -8.10 -27.66 16.42
N LEU A 311 -8.07 -26.65 15.54
CA LEU A 311 -7.19 -26.62 14.37
C LEU A 311 -5.70 -26.83 14.71
N PRO A 312 -5.13 -26.15 15.73
CA PRO A 312 -3.72 -26.36 16.10
C PRO A 312 -3.37 -27.81 16.46
N ASP A 313 -4.26 -28.53 17.12
CA ASP A 313 -4.04 -29.93 17.49
C ASP A 313 -4.11 -30.86 16.26
N VAL A 314 -4.99 -30.54 15.30
CA VAL A 314 -5.07 -31.25 14.02
C VAL A 314 -3.78 -31.07 13.24
N ILE A 315 -3.27 -29.84 13.15
CA ILE A 315 -1.99 -29.53 12.49
C ILE A 315 -0.85 -30.32 13.15
N ARG A 316 -0.77 -30.29 14.48
CA ARG A 316 0.30 -30.98 15.23
C ARG A 316 0.31 -32.49 15.03
N LYS A 317 -0.85 -33.12 14.89
CA LYS A 317 -0.95 -34.57 14.59
C LYS A 317 -0.45 -34.91 13.18
N GLY A 318 -0.55 -33.98 12.24
CA GLY A 318 -0.12 -34.14 10.85
C GLY A 318 1.28 -33.60 10.54
N ILE A 319 2.10 -33.29 11.56
CA ILE A 319 3.48 -32.82 11.35
C ILE A 319 4.30 -33.91 10.66
N ARG A 320 4.94 -33.55 9.55
CA ARG A 320 5.83 -34.45 8.83
C ARG A 320 7.09 -34.73 9.66
N LYS A 321 7.54 -35.98 9.65
CA LYS A 321 8.84 -36.39 10.16
C LYS A 321 9.69 -36.93 9.02
N GLY A 322 10.91 -36.43 8.86
CA GLY A 322 11.85 -36.88 7.84
C GLY A 322 11.79 -36.08 6.55
N ALA A 323 12.46 -36.61 5.52
CA ALA A 323 12.64 -35.94 4.24
C ALA A 323 11.36 -35.87 3.41
N LEU A 324 11.21 -34.79 2.66
CA LEU A 324 10.18 -34.63 1.66
C LEU A 324 10.48 -35.53 0.45
N ARG A 325 9.62 -36.53 0.23
CA ARG A 325 9.75 -37.50 -0.86
C ARG A 325 8.54 -37.46 -1.80
N PRO A 326 8.71 -37.79 -3.08
CA PRO A 326 7.64 -37.82 -4.08
C PRO A 326 6.49 -38.80 -3.78
N ASP A 327 6.75 -39.87 -3.03
CA ASP A 327 5.77 -40.89 -2.64
C ASP A 327 5.06 -40.60 -1.31
N SER A 328 5.48 -39.55 -0.60
CA SER A 328 4.95 -39.21 0.70
C SER A 328 3.79 -38.22 0.59
N PRO A 329 2.74 -38.34 1.43
CA PRO A 329 1.66 -37.36 1.44
C PRO A 329 2.17 -35.97 1.84
N ALA A 330 1.38 -34.95 1.50
CA ALA A 330 1.57 -33.61 2.05
C ALA A 330 1.59 -33.68 3.59
N GLY A 331 2.39 -32.83 4.22
CA GLY A 331 2.55 -32.84 5.67
C GLY A 331 2.89 -31.46 6.19
N TRP A 332 2.52 -31.22 7.44
CA TRP A 332 2.73 -29.92 8.08
C TRP A 332 4.19 -29.73 8.46
N VAL A 333 4.71 -28.54 8.17
CA VAL A 333 6.05 -28.08 8.57
C VAL A 333 5.88 -26.89 9.51
N GLU A 334 6.57 -26.93 10.65
CA GLU A 334 6.63 -25.81 11.59
C GLU A 334 7.74 -24.84 11.16
N LEU A 335 7.41 -23.56 11.03
CA LEU A 335 8.36 -22.49 10.79
C LEU A 335 8.39 -21.59 12.03
N PRO A 336 9.47 -21.62 12.83
CA PRO A 336 9.67 -20.68 13.93
C PRO A 336 9.94 -19.26 13.41
N LEU A 337 9.53 -18.26 14.18
CA LEU A 337 9.92 -16.88 13.94
C LEU A 337 11.38 -16.65 14.36
N VAL A 338 12.22 -16.24 13.41
CA VAL A 338 13.62 -15.85 13.63
C VAL A 338 13.79 -14.41 13.12
N GLY A 339 13.97 -13.47 14.05
CA GLY A 339 13.95 -12.05 13.72
C GLY A 339 12.56 -11.61 13.24
N ASP A 340 12.48 -11.18 11.99
CA ASP A 340 11.25 -10.74 11.31
C ASP A 340 10.74 -11.75 10.27
N ARG A 341 11.27 -12.97 10.24
CA ARG A 341 10.93 -14.00 9.23
C ARG A 341 10.70 -15.38 9.82
N PHE A 342 9.79 -16.11 9.22
CA PHE A 342 9.49 -17.51 9.50
C PHE A 342 10.39 -18.40 8.64
N THR A 343 11.32 -19.09 9.28
CA THR A 343 12.35 -19.86 8.56
C THR A 343 12.45 -21.29 9.05
N ALA A 344 12.50 -22.24 8.11
CA ALA A 344 12.76 -23.64 8.41
C ALA A 344 13.49 -24.31 7.25
N ARG A 345 14.21 -25.40 7.56
CA ARG A 345 14.84 -26.27 6.56
C ARG A 345 14.23 -27.65 6.68
N SER A 346 13.86 -28.23 5.54
CA SER A 346 13.34 -29.59 5.44
C SER A 346 14.24 -30.40 4.52
N GLU A 347 14.60 -31.62 4.93
CA GLU A 347 15.35 -32.53 4.06
C GLU A 347 14.54 -32.82 2.78
N LEU A 348 15.20 -32.91 1.62
CA LEU A 348 14.55 -33.11 0.33
C LEU A 348 15.18 -34.29 -0.42
N ASP A 349 14.37 -35.22 -0.91
CA ASP A 349 14.81 -36.27 -1.83
C ASP A 349 14.91 -35.73 -3.25
N VAL A 350 15.98 -34.98 -3.53
CA VAL A 350 16.17 -34.27 -4.80
C VAL A 350 16.10 -35.22 -6.00
N GLU A 351 16.76 -36.39 -5.92
CA GLU A 351 16.77 -37.36 -7.02
C GLU A 351 15.37 -37.95 -7.28
N GLY A 352 14.65 -38.32 -6.21
CA GLY A 352 13.28 -38.80 -6.31
C GLY A 352 12.36 -37.77 -6.96
N TRP A 353 12.44 -36.50 -6.54
CA TRP A 353 11.62 -35.43 -7.10
C TRP A 353 11.98 -35.11 -8.56
N LYS A 354 13.27 -35.10 -8.94
CA LYS A 354 13.69 -34.96 -10.35
C LYS A 354 13.10 -36.07 -11.21
N LYS A 355 13.14 -37.32 -10.74
CA LYS A 355 12.58 -38.47 -11.45
C LYS A 355 11.07 -38.34 -11.63
N GLN A 356 10.33 -37.94 -10.59
CA GLN A 356 8.88 -37.72 -10.68
C GLN A 356 8.56 -36.57 -11.63
N LEU A 357 9.31 -35.47 -11.56
CA LEU A 357 9.13 -34.31 -12.43
C LEU A 357 9.32 -34.66 -13.91
N GLY A 358 10.30 -35.50 -14.23
CA GLY A 358 10.53 -36.01 -15.59
C GLY A 358 9.45 -36.97 -16.08
N ALA A 359 8.86 -37.77 -15.18
CA ALA A 359 7.80 -38.72 -15.54
C ALA A 359 6.41 -38.06 -15.64
N GLN A 360 6.07 -37.18 -14.70
CA GLN A 360 4.75 -36.55 -14.55
C GLN A 360 4.90 -35.17 -13.92
N ALA A 361 5.12 -34.14 -14.73
CA ALA A 361 5.39 -32.79 -14.24
C ALA A 361 4.27 -32.24 -13.32
N ASN A 362 3.01 -32.58 -13.60
CA ASN A 362 1.85 -32.11 -12.82
C ASN A 362 1.67 -32.86 -11.48
N ALA A 363 2.44 -33.93 -11.24
CA ALA A 363 2.41 -34.66 -9.97
C ALA A 363 3.27 -33.97 -8.89
N VAL A 364 4.15 -33.04 -9.28
CA VAL A 364 4.94 -32.24 -8.34
C VAL A 364 4.07 -31.10 -7.82
N GLY A 365 3.62 -31.21 -6.58
CA GLY A 365 2.75 -30.21 -5.96
C GLY A 365 3.47 -28.88 -5.73
N ASP A 366 2.96 -27.80 -6.31
CA ASP A 366 3.47 -26.44 -6.15
C ASP A 366 2.59 -25.56 -5.26
N ASN A 367 1.60 -26.14 -4.57
CA ASN A 367 0.71 -25.41 -3.68
C ASN A 367 0.99 -25.73 -2.21
N ALA A 368 0.60 -24.81 -1.34
CA ALA A 368 0.66 -24.92 0.11
C ALA A 368 -0.59 -24.33 0.77
N LEU A 369 -0.85 -24.77 2.00
CA LEU A 369 -1.76 -24.07 2.91
C LEU A 369 -0.97 -23.51 4.09
N LEU A 370 -1.16 -22.23 4.37
CA LEU A 370 -0.49 -21.49 5.44
C LEU A 370 -1.45 -21.23 6.60
N VAL A 371 -1.00 -21.47 7.83
CA VAL A 371 -1.74 -21.13 9.07
C VAL A 371 -0.78 -20.45 10.05
N TYR A 372 -1.06 -19.19 10.38
CA TYR A 372 -0.30 -18.45 11.39
C TYR A 372 -0.87 -18.74 12.78
N GLU A 373 -0.01 -18.91 13.78
CA GLU A 373 -0.40 -19.21 15.16
C GLU A 373 0.13 -18.16 16.15
N PHE A 374 -0.75 -17.72 17.05
CA PHE A 374 -0.41 -16.94 18.24
C PHE A 374 -0.26 -17.83 19.46
N GLU A 375 0.59 -17.38 20.38
CA GLU A 375 0.66 -17.90 21.74
C GLU A 375 0.27 -16.75 22.68
N GLY A 376 -0.87 -16.89 23.36
CA GLY A 376 -1.37 -15.92 24.32
C GLY A 376 -0.55 -15.88 25.61
N THR A 377 -0.83 -14.92 26.49
CA THR A 377 -0.12 -14.75 27.78
C THR A 377 -0.26 -15.96 28.70
N ASP A 378 -1.35 -16.72 28.56
CA ASP A 378 -1.64 -17.93 29.35
C ASP A 378 -1.13 -19.20 28.66
N GLY A 379 -0.35 -19.07 27.57
CA GLY A 379 0.16 -20.18 26.77
C GLY A 379 -0.85 -20.80 25.80
N GLU A 380 -2.05 -20.22 25.67
CA GLU A 380 -3.08 -20.67 24.72
C GLU A 380 -2.59 -20.48 23.28
N LYS A 381 -2.75 -21.51 22.45
CA LYS A 381 -2.28 -21.50 21.06
C LYS A 381 -3.46 -21.41 20.12
N LEU A 382 -3.58 -20.31 19.39
CA LEU A 382 -4.74 -20.02 18.54
C LEU A 382 -4.30 -19.63 17.12
N PRO A 383 -5.02 -20.10 16.08
CA PRO A 383 -4.76 -19.66 14.72
C PRO A 383 -5.19 -18.20 14.54
N LEU A 384 -4.41 -17.44 13.76
CA LEU A 384 -4.72 -16.06 13.39
C LEU A 384 -5.72 -16.05 12.22
N LYS A 385 -6.80 -15.29 12.38
CA LYS A 385 -7.70 -14.96 11.27
C LYS A 385 -7.11 -13.82 10.45
N MET A 386 -6.58 -14.13 9.27
CA MET A 386 -6.21 -13.14 8.26
C MET A 386 -7.46 -12.65 7.52
N THR A 387 -7.29 -11.63 6.67
CA THR A 387 -8.38 -11.12 5.80
C THR A 387 -9.01 -12.23 4.94
N GLU A 388 -8.21 -13.20 4.50
CA GLU A 388 -8.63 -14.34 3.67
C GLU A 388 -9.20 -15.51 4.49
N GLY A 389 -9.14 -15.43 5.83
CA GLY A 389 -9.56 -16.47 6.75
C GLY A 389 -8.43 -16.98 7.65
N TYR A 390 -8.66 -18.11 8.34
CA TYR A 390 -7.64 -18.75 9.18
C TYR A 390 -6.61 -19.55 8.38
N MET A 391 -6.85 -19.72 7.09
CA MET A 391 -5.96 -20.40 6.15
C MET A 391 -5.72 -19.51 4.95
N VAL A 392 -4.47 -19.46 4.51
CA VAL A 392 -4.08 -18.74 3.31
C VAL A 392 -3.57 -19.77 2.30
N PRO A 393 -4.28 -20.01 1.18
CA PRO A 393 -3.75 -20.82 0.11
C PRO A 393 -2.59 -20.09 -0.55
N ASP A 394 -1.52 -20.82 -0.85
CA ASP A 394 -0.35 -20.20 -1.42
C ASP A 394 0.31 -21.08 -2.49
N ARG A 395 1.00 -20.43 -3.44
CA ARG A 395 1.75 -21.11 -4.50
C ARG A 395 3.25 -20.95 -4.29
N ILE A 396 3.94 -22.08 -4.19
CA ILE A 396 5.38 -22.22 -4.03
C ILE A 396 5.90 -22.90 -5.29
N GLY A 397 6.03 -22.14 -6.39
CA GLY A 397 6.43 -22.67 -7.70
C GLY A 397 7.93 -22.65 -7.95
N GLU A 398 8.66 -21.88 -7.15
CA GLU A 398 10.09 -21.59 -7.31
C GLU A 398 10.93 -22.86 -7.14
N TRP A 399 10.63 -23.70 -6.14
CA TRP A 399 11.37 -24.94 -5.90
C TRP A 399 11.27 -25.94 -7.07
N VAL A 400 10.14 -25.98 -7.79
CA VAL A 400 9.99 -26.83 -8.98
C VAL A 400 10.93 -26.35 -10.08
N SER A 401 11.04 -25.03 -10.24
CA SER A 401 11.95 -24.42 -11.21
C SER A 401 13.41 -24.70 -10.84
N GLU A 402 13.75 -24.64 -9.56
CA GLU A 402 15.10 -24.96 -9.07
C GLU A 402 15.42 -26.46 -9.23
N LEU A 403 14.49 -27.37 -8.95
CA LEU A 403 14.66 -28.81 -9.24
C LEU A 403 14.97 -29.07 -10.72
N ARG A 404 14.39 -28.30 -11.64
CA ARG A 404 14.69 -28.42 -13.09
C ARG A 404 16.07 -27.90 -13.44
N ALA A 405 16.55 -26.88 -12.73
CA ALA A 405 17.81 -26.22 -13.01
C ALA A 405 19.02 -26.94 -12.37
N MET A 406 18.81 -27.74 -11.33
CA MET A 406 19.84 -28.58 -10.74
C MET A 406 20.14 -29.74 -11.69
N GLU A 407 21.16 -29.63 -12.54
CA GLU A 407 21.66 -30.72 -13.40
C GLU A 407 22.42 -31.78 -12.60
#